data_AF-A0A7Y5U8P2-F1
#
_entry.id   AF-A0A7Y5U8P2-F1
#
_cell.length_a   1.000
_cell.length_b   1.000
_cell.length_c   1.000
_cell.angle_alpha   90.00
_cell.angle_beta   90.00
_cell.angle_gamma   90.00
#
_symmetry.space_group_name_H-M   'P 1'
#
loop_
_entity.id
_entity.type
_entity.pdbx_description
1 polymer ?
#
loop_
_entity_poly.entity_id
_entity_poly.type
_entity_poly.pdbx_seq_one_letter_code
_entity_poly.pdbx_strand_id
1 'polypeptide(L)'
;MKPRKIPSPPGLFGGLRFRFMTEAMLNRVLTEAEAQKDGGEFKLGDGRRLTLYAGHAGVSLTITRIEGLKLVDDGTVVARNDKGDRFFVALPDLFAVAAEGSTTAAASRKAGFLG
;
A
#
# COMPACT_ATOMS: atom_id res chain seq x y z
N MET A 1 -15.09 -7.38 -54.68
CA MET A 1 -14.65 -7.76 -53.32
C MET A 1 -15.65 -7.21 -52.30
N LYS A 2 -16.35 -8.07 -51.56
CA LYS A 2 -17.27 -7.65 -50.47
C LYS A 2 -16.51 -7.65 -49.13
N PRO A 3 -16.66 -6.64 -48.27
CA PRO A 3 -16.02 -6.63 -46.96
C PRO A 3 -16.64 -7.72 -46.05
N ARG A 4 -15.80 -8.55 -45.43
CA ARG A 4 -16.24 -9.55 -44.44
C ARG A 4 -16.64 -8.83 -43.15
N LYS A 5 -17.89 -9.03 -42.72
CA LYS A 5 -18.41 -8.54 -41.44
C LYS A 5 -17.71 -9.32 -40.32
N ILE A 6 -16.88 -8.65 -39.53
CA ILE A 6 -16.27 -9.22 -38.32
C ILE A 6 -17.38 -9.30 -37.26
N PRO A 7 -17.65 -10.47 -36.65
CA PRO A 7 -18.60 -10.53 -35.56
C PRO A 7 -18.04 -9.77 -34.36
N SER A 8 -18.76 -8.74 -33.91
CA SER A 8 -18.46 -8.06 -32.65
C SER A 8 -18.51 -9.07 -31.51
N PRO A 9 -17.52 -9.10 -30.60
CA PRO A 9 -17.56 -9.99 -29.46
C PRO A 9 -18.81 -9.70 -28.61
N PRO A 10 -19.46 -10.72 -28.04
CA PRO A 10 -20.63 -10.53 -27.21
C PRO A 10 -20.24 -9.79 -25.93
N GLY A 11 -20.86 -8.63 -25.71
CA GLY A 11 -21.03 -8.01 -24.39
C GLY A 11 -19.76 -7.48 -23.72
N LEU A 12 -19.21 -6.37 -24.22
CA LEU A 12 -18.39 -5.47 -23.40
C LEU A 12 -19.32 -4.65 -22.48
N PHE A 13 -20.01 -5.31 -21.54
CA PHE A 13 -20.60 -4.61 -20.41
C PHE A 13 -19.49 -4.37 -19.39
N GLY A 14 -19.11 -3.10 -19.24
CA GLY A 14 -18.08 -2.65 -18.32
C GLY A 14 -18.41 -3.02 -16.88
N GLY A 15 -17.86 -4.14 -16.42
CA GLY A 15 -17.64 -4.36 -15.00
C GLY A 15 -16.48 -3.46 -14.59
N LEU A 16 -16.76 -2.29 -14.02
CA LEU A 16 -15.79 -1.65 -13.14
C LEU A 16 -15.49 -2.67 -12.05
N ARG A 17 -14.39 -3.41 -12.21
CA ARG A 17 -13.75 -4.07 -11.09
C ARG A 17 -13.23 -2.95 -10.21
N PHE A 18 -14.05 -2.49 -9.27
CA PHE A 18 -13.56 -1.77 -8.10
C PHE A 18 -12.54 -2.69 -7.45
N ARG A 19 -11.26 -2.48 -7.74
CA ARG A 19 -10.18 -3.18 -7.06
C ARG A 19 -9.89 -2.38 -5.80
N PHE A 20 -10.73 -2.57 -4.80
CA PHE A 20 -10.37 -2.20 -3.44
C PHE A 20 -9.22 -3.11 -2.96
N MET A 21 -8.37 -2.58 -2.08
CA MET A 21 -7.38 -3.39 -1.40
C MET A 21 -8.09 -4.51 -0.63
N THR A 22 -7.62 -5.74 -0.79
CA THR A 22 -8.10 -6.88 0.01
C THR A 22 -7.10 -7.18 1.11
N GLU A 23 -7.52 -7.88 2.16
CA GLU A 23 -6.62 -8.31 3.23
C GLU A 23 -5.47 -9.17 2.70
N ALA A 24 -5.76 -10.05 1.71
CA ALA A 24 -4.74 -10.86 1.06
C ALA A 24 -3.70 -10.00 0.33
N MET A 25 -4.11 -8.89 -0.29
CA MET A 25 -3.18 -7.96 -0.93
C MET A 25 -2.36 -7.19 0.10
N LEU A 26 -2.99 -6.71 1.18
CA LEU A 26 -2.29 -6.04 2.28
C LEU A 26 -1.26 -6.97 2.94
N ASN A 27 -1.62 -8.24 3.19
CA ASN A 27 -0.72 -9.23 3.77
C ASN A 27 0.51 -9.52 2.88
N ARG A 28 0.36 -9.49 1.55
CA ARG A 28 1.50 -9.60 0.62
C ARG A 28 2.44 -8.40 0.76
N VAL A 29 1.89 -7.19 0.88
CA VAL A 29 2.69 -5.97 1.11
C VAL A 29 3.42 -6.05 2.45
N LEU A 30 2.75 -6.52 3.51
CA LEU A 30 3.36 -6.70 4.83
C LEU A 30 4.50 -7.74 4.79
N THR A 31 4.33 -8.82 4.02
CA THR A 31 5.38 -9.83 3.82
C THR A 31 6.60 -9.24 3.09
N GLU A 32 6.37 -8.46 2.03
CA GLU A 32 7.43 -7.75 1.28
C GLU A 32 8.17 -6.72 2.15
N ALA A 33 7.46 -6.07 3.07
CA ALA A 33 8.01 -5.11 4.02
C ALA A 33 8.66 -5.79 5.25
N GLU A 34 8.83 -7.11 5.23
CA GLU A 34 9.42 -7.92 6.30
C GLU A 34 8.73 -7.68 7.66
N ALA A 35 7.42 -7.44 7.64
CA ALA A 35 6.68 -7.04 8.82
C ALA A 35 6.48 -8.21 9.80
N GLN A 36 6.70 -7.93 11.08
CA GLN A 36 6.49 -8.86 12.18
C GLN A 36 5.24 -8.48 12.96
N LYS A 37 4.43 -9.48 13.32
CA LYS A 37 3.22 -9.27 14.10
C LYS A 37 3.54 -9.32 15.60
N ASP A 38 3.21 -8.25 16.32
CA ASP A 38 3.38 -8.10 17.77
C ASP A 38 2.08 -7.53 18.37
N GLY A 39 1.42 -8.29 19.25
CA GLY A 39 0.19 -7.83 19.93
C GLY A 39 -0.98 -7.43 19.01
N GLY A 40 -1.00 -7.93 17.77
CA GLY A 40 -2.01 -7.57 16.76
C GLY A 40 -1.64 -6.37 15.87
N GLU A 41 -0.51 -5.73 16.12
CA GLU A 41 0.11 -4.75 15.22
C GLU A 41 1.23 -5.41 14.41
N PHE A 42 1.34 -5.06 13.14
CA PHE A 42 2.47 -5.36 12.27
C PHE A 42 3.49 -4.24 12.36
N LYS A 43 4.68 -4.54 12.85
CA LYS A 43 5.85 -3.66 12.81
C LYS A 43 6.67 -4.00 11.58
N LEU A 44 7.04 -3.02 10.77
CA LEU A 44 7.84 -3.27 9.56
C LEU A 44 9.28 -3.65 9.92
N GLY A 45 9.98 -4.33 9.01
CA GLY A 45 11.40 -4.64 9.18
C GLY A 45 12.29 -3.39 9.24
N ASP A 46 13.50 -3.55 9.76
CA ASP A 46 14.38 -2.41 10.03
C ASP A 46 14.68 -1.55 8.78
N GLY A 47 14.45 -0.24 8.92
CA GLY A 47 14.63 0.73 7.85
C GLY A 47 13.57 0.68 6.74
N ARG A 48 12.62 -0.26 6.79
CA ARG A 48 11.48 -0.34 5.85
C ARG A 48 10.41 0.65 6.25
N ARG A 49 9.73 1.21 5.24
CA ARG A 49 8.60 2.12 5.43
C ARG A 49 7.53 1.81 4.41
N LEU A 50 6.29 2.17 4.72
CA LEU A 50 5.20 2.17 3.73
C LEU A 50 4.70 3.59 3.48
N THR A 51 4.21 3.81 2.27
CA THR A 51 3.33 4.93 1.95
C THR A 51 1.98 4.39 1.50
N LEU A 52 0.91 4.82 2.17
CA LEU A 52 -0.46 4.43 1.88
C LEU A 52 -1.15 5.49 1.02
N TYR A 53 -1.86 5.04 0.00
CA TYR A 53 -2.70 5.90 -0.84
C TYR A 53 -4.15 5.50 -0.66
N ALA A 54 -4.92 6.42 -0.09
CA ALA A 54 -6.35 6.26 0.16
C ALA A 54 -7.14 7.26 -0.68
N GLY A 55 -8.34 6.86 -1.12
CA GLY A 55 -9.24 7.70 -1.89
C GLY A 55 -10.69 7.42 -1.51
N HIS A 56 -11.43 8.46 -1.14
CA HIS A 56 -12.84 8.35 -0.80
C HIS A 56 -13.61 9.55 -1.36
N ALA A 57 -14.72 9.29 -2.07
CA ALA A 57 -15.61 10.33 -2.62
C ALA A 57 -14.88 11.47 -3.39
N GLY A 58 -13.83 11.14 -4.15
CA GLY A 58 -13.04 12.13 -4.92
C GLY A 58 -11.96 12.87 -4.13
N VAL A 59 -11.83 12.60 -2.83
CA VAL A 59 -10.75 13.11 -1.98
C VAL A 59 -9.64 12.07 -1.88
N SER A 60 -8.39 12.48 -2.11
CA SER A 60 -7.21 11.63 -1.96
C SER A 60 -6.43 11.98 -0.70
N LEU A 61 -5.93 10.96 -0.02
CA LEU A 61 -5.03 11.07 1.13
C LEU A 61 -3.78 10.24 0.88
N THR A 62 -2.60 10.85 1.05
CA THR A 62 -1.30 10.17 1.01
C THR A 62 -0.71 10.17 2.41
N ILE A 63 -0.42 8.98 2.95
CA ILE A 63 0.12 8.80 4.30
C ILE A 63 1.49 8.17 4.18
N THR A 64 2.53 8.94 4.48
CA THR A 64 3.93 8.53 4.26
C THR A 64 4.60 8.06 5.54
N ARG A 65 5.73 7.35 5.40
CA ARG A 65 6.63 6.98 6.52
C ARG A 65 5.94 6.13 7.58
N ILE A 66 5.06 5.25 7.15
CA ILE A 66 4.41 4.28 8.03
C ILE A 66 5.44 3.23 8.47
N GLU A 67 5.50 2.99 9.77
CA GLU A 67 6.37 2.01 10.44
C GLU A 67 5.58 0.87 11.10
N GLY A 68 4.27 1.07 11.28
CA GLY A 68 3.38 0.12 11.94
C GLY A 68 1.99 0.13 11.34
N LEU A 69 1.37 -1.04 11.25
CA LEU A 69 0.01 -1.23 10.74
C LEU A 69 -0.76 -2.22 11.60
N LYS A 70 -2.01 -1.91 11.93
CA LYS A 70 -2.94 -2.87 12.54
C LYS A 70 -4.20 -2.95 11.70
N LEU A 71 -4.62 -4.16 11.36
CA LEU A 71 -5.93 -4.42 10.78
C LEU A 71 -6.90 -4.76 11.91
N VAL A 72 -8.01 -4.05 11.98
CA VAL A 72 -9.10 -4.25 12.95
C VAL A 72 -10.22 -5.06 12.29
N ASP A 73 -10.97 -5.83 13.07
CA ASP A 73 -12.00 -6.75 12.60
C ASP A 73 -13.15 -6.08 11.80
N ASP A 74 -13.32 -4.77 11.96
CA ASP A 74 -14.30 -3.96 11.21
C ASP A 74 -13.82 -3.50 9.83
N GLY A 75 -12.61 -3.91 9.42
CA GLY A 75 -11.98 -3.52 8.16
C GLY A 75 -11.22 -2.19 8.23
N THR A 76 -11.00 -1.64 9.42
CA THR A 76 -10.17 -0.44 9.61
C THR A 76 -8.69 -0.78 9.63
N VAL A 77 -7.90 -0.06 8.85
CA VAL A 77 -6.44 -0.06 8.88
C VAL A 77 -5.97 1.11 9.76
N VAL A 78 -5.31 0.78 10.86
CA VAL A 78 -4.66 1.75 11.75
C VAL A 78 -3.18 1.80 11.39
N ALA A 79 -2.73 2.91 10.82
CA ALA A 79 -1.34 3.12 10.41
C ALA A 79 -0.63 4.07 11.37
N ARG A 80 0.58 3.73 11.81
CA ARG A 80 1.45 4.58 12.62
C ARG A 80 2.66 5.04 11.81
N ASN A 81 2.93 6.34 11.83
CA ASN A 81 4.13 6.92 11.20
C ASN A 81 5.32 7.03 12.18
N ASP A 82 6.48 7.41 11.65
CA ASP A 82 7.71 7.66 12.40
C ASP A 82 7.65 8.80 13.44
N LYS A 83 6.54 9.55 13.48
CA LYS A 83 6.28 10.60 14.48
C LYS A 83 5.34 10.15 15.60
N GLY A 84 4.79 8.94 15.50
CA GLY A 84 3.79 8.42 16.43
C GLY A 84 2.35 8.83 16.13
N ASP A 85 2.10 9.56 15.03
CA ASP A 85 0.74 9.87 14.57
C ASP A 85 0.05 8.58 14.14
N ARG A 86 -1.26 8.49 14.39
CA ARG A 86 -2.10 7.38 13.97
C ARG A 86 -3.14 7.82 12.95
N PHE A 87 -3.24 7.07 11.88
CA PHE A 87 -4.20 7.28 10.81
C PHE A 87 -5.15 6.09 10.76
N PHE A 88 -6.44 6.36 10.62
CA PHE A 88 -7.49 5.36 10.56
C PHE A 88 -8.11 5.43 9.18
N VAL A 89 -7.97 4.37 8.39
CA VAL A 89 -8.40 4.32 6.98
C VAL A 89 -9.19 3.05 6.76
N ALA A 90 -10.35 3.15 6.11
CA ALA A 90 -11.09 1.96 5.71
C ALA A 90 -10.29 1.20 4.66
N LEU A 91 -10.13 -0.11 4.82
CA LEU A 91 -9.43 -0.96 3.84
C LEU A 91 -9.97 -0.79 2.41
N PRO A 92 -11.30 -0.63 2.18
CA PRO A 92 -11.82 -0.40 0.83
C PRO A 92 -11.38 0.91 0.17
N ASP A 93 -11.04 1.93 0.96
CA ASP A 93 -10.58 3.22 0.45
C ASP A 93 -9.09 3.21 0.11
N LEU A 94 -8.33 2.23 0.59
CA LEU A 94 -6.96 2.02 0.16
C LEU A 94 -6.96 1.45 -1.26
N PHE A 95 -6.36 2.21 -2.18
CA PHE A 95 -6.23 1.79 -3.58
C PHE A 95 -4.80 1.43 -3.98
N ALA A 96 -3.80 1.90 -3.23
CA ALA A 96 -2.40 1.53 -3.44
C ALA A 96 -1.57 1.63 -2.16
N VAL A 97 -0.49 0.85 -2.10
CA VAL A 97 0.54 0.93 -1.06
C VAL A 97 1.90 0.83 -1.74
N ALA A 98 2.81 1.73 -1.40
CA ALA A 98 4.21 1.64 -1.79
C ALA A 98 5.01 1.05 -0.62
N ALA A 99 5.73 -0.04 -0.90
CA ALA A 99 6.74 -0.56 0.01
C ALA A 99 8.08 0.12 -0.30
N GLU A 100 8.56 0.91 0.66
CA GLU A 100 9.82 1.62 0.54
C GLU A 100 10.95 0.72 1.04
N GLY A 101 12.00 0.62 0.22
CA GLY A 101 13.19 -0.14 0.54
C GLY A 101 13.86 0.36 1.81
N SER A 102 14.62 -0.53 2.44
CA SER A 102 15.36 -0.20 3.64
C SER A 102 16.29 0.99 3.38
N THR A 103 16.11 2.10 4.11
CA THR A 103 17.12 3.18 4.12
C THR A 103 18.42 2.75 4.81
N THR A 104 18.55 1.47 5.17
CA THR A 104 19.78 0.81 5.60
C THR A 104 20.70 0.43 4.43
N ALA A 105 20.36 0.76 3.18
CA ALA A 105 21.39 1.31 2.31
C ALA A 105 21.68 2.70 2.86
N ALA A 106 22.61 2.75 3.81
CA ALA A 106 23.19 3.98 4.27
C ALA A 106 23.27 4.93 3.07
N ALA A 107 22.86 6.18 3.29
CA ALA A 107 23.69 7.26 2.83
C ALA A 107 25.08 7.06 3.45
N SER A 108 25.80 6.02 3.03
CA SER A 108 27.21 6.08 2.74
C SER A 108 27.26 7.22 1.74
N ARG A 109 27.31 8.43 2.28
CA ARG A 109 28.06 9.49 1.66
C ARG A 109 29.44 8.88 1.48
N LYS A 110 29.65 8.20 0.35
CA LYS A 110 30.96 8.09 -0.28
C LYS A 110 31.36 9.47 -0.80
N ALA A 111 31.23 10.48 0.05
CA ALA A 111 31.83 11.79 -0.09
C ALA A 111 32.83 11.82 1.04
N GLY A 112 34.07 11.44 0.70
CA GLY A 112 35.15 11.37 1.64
C GLY A 112 35.37 12.72 2.31
N PHE A 113 35.22 12.73 3.63
CA PHE A 113 36.21 13.35 4.49
C PHE A 113 36.38 12.41 5.68
N LEU A 114 37.57 11.81 5.75
CA LEU A 114 38.10 11.28 7.00
C LEU A 114 38.29 12.47 7.93
N GLY A 115 37.70 12.39 9.13
CA GLY A 115 38.12 13.13 10.31
C GLY A 115 38.70 12.13 11.28
#